data_AF-A0A7V1LPF0-F1
#
_entry.id   AF-A0A7V1LPF0-F1
#
_cell.length_a   1.000
_cell.length_b   1.000
_cell.length_c   1.000
_cell.angle_alpha   90.00
_cell.angle_beta   90.00
_cell.angle_gamma   90.00
#
_symmetry.space_group_name_H-M   'P 1'
#
loop_
_entity.id
_entity.type
_entity.pdbx_description
1 polymer ?
#
loop_
_entity_poly.entity_id
_entity_poly.type
_entity_poly.pdbx_seq_one_letter_code
_entity_poly.pdbx_strand_id
1 'polypeptide(L)'
;MGRVFAMSMRRILIAISTWLISALLLTCAVKGGLKGGPEDKTAPSVVFSFPQQDSTDVHHLQYIRFSFSEMMDRNSIAKNLFISPPIPFNWSWDGYDELTIQLKDSLTPDITYVVTLGTGLKDLRGNGLDQAYTLAFATGSHIDRGEIEGQVFGLKERESYTVMAYLMDSTRVNPMFFRDTALYISKTGRQGRFRLRNLKPGLYRVLAVADANNNLLADIPREKVALPAKDVRVGAATALMEKLNMRPAVQDTSLPSIFSIRAINNRQLIVKTSRTLFFDSLSQIQITDSAGGKPLPCYQWNRYPGGLALFTAVQDSGRRYMARFTGLKDSLAQTVPDSSFFFNASAKPFQIPFRLKKRFPADSARAVHPLDVIRLRFSLPLSQNSRMGLKRALAFLQGRDTIRYHLRSDSPDRVTLEPLQPLTGDSSYTFSMDTTLIRDGFGRALKDSATHMVFKVKSDNDFGSLKGRIKTRIPPPYVVTIEPVQGRRQRRQQRINGPDFEFRYLEEGQYKLSAFADRDSNSVFTPGSIKPFRFSEIFHVSRDTVSIRKRWEKSGIVIPLP
;
A
#
# COMPACT_ATOMS: atom_id res chain seq x y z
N MET A 1 -81.95 -59.47 49.24
CA MET A 1 -81.07 -59.39 48.06
C MET A 1 -79.83 -58.48 48.24
N GLY A 2 -79.29 -58.29 49.45
CA GLY A 2 -78.22 -57.30 49.70
C GLY A 2 -76.77 -57.83 49.74
N ARG A 3 -76.52 -59.15 49.71
CA ARG A 3 -75.18 -59.72 49.95
C ARG A 3 -74.37 -60.08 48.70
N VAL A 4 -74.97 -60.08 47.51
CA VAL A 4 -74.26 -60.42 46.25
C VAL A 4 -73.64 -59.17 45.58
N PHE A 5 -74.21 -57.98 45.79
CA PHE A 5 -73.68 -56.73 45.22
C PHE A 5 -72.40 -56.21 45.90
N ALA A 6 -72.20 -56.49 47.19
CA ALA A 6 -71.06 -55.95 47.95
C ALA A 6 -69.71 -56.59 47.56
N MET A 7 -69.70 -57.84 47.08
CA MET A 7 -68.46 -58.56 46.76
C MET A 7 -67.88 -58.17 45.39
N SER A 8 -68.74 -57.76 44.45
CA SER A 8 -68.35 -57.25 43.13
C SER A 8 -67.66 -55.88 43.22
N MET A 9 -68.21 -54.97 44.02
CA MET A 9 -67.69 -53.60 44.15
C MET A 9 -66.30 -53.55 44.82
N ARG A 10 -66.02 -54.47 45.75
CA ARG A 10 -64.70 -54.56 46.41
C ARG A 10 -63.59 -55.03 45.47
N ARG A 11 -63.89 -55.92 44.51
CA ARG A 11 -62.92 -56.37 43.50
C ARG A 11 -62.63 -55.28 42.46
N ILE A 12 -63.63 -54.49 42.10
CA ILE A 12 -63.47 -53.34 41.19
C ILE A 12 -62.64 -52.24 41.88
N LEU A 13 -62.91 -51.93 43.15
CA LEU A 13 -62.12 -50.95 43.91
C LEU A 13 -60.67 -51.40 44.11
N ILE A 14 -60.43 -52.69 44.36
CA ILE A 14 -59.07 -53.22 44.46
C ILE A 14 -58.36 -53.13 43.10
N ALA A 15 -59.03 -53.51 42.00
CA ALA A 15 -58.46 -53.42 40.65
C ALA A 15 -58.15 -51.97 40.23
N ILE A 16 -59.01 -51.01 40.58
CA ILE A 16 -58.76 -49.58 40.34
C ILE A 16 -57.60 -49.09 41.20
N SER A 17 -57.50 -49.53 42.46
CA SER A 17 -56.39 -49.16 43.34
C SER A 17 -55.05 -49.73 42.89
N THR A 18 -55.01 -50.98 42.40
CA THR A 18 -53.78 -51.58 41.86
C THR A 18 -53.39 -50.98 40.52
N TRP A 19 -54.36 -50.57 39.69
CA TRP A 19 -54.08 -49.84 38.46
C TRP A 19 -53.56 -48.42 38.74
N LEU A 20 -54.12 -47.71 39.73
CA LEU A 20 -53.61 -46.40 40.17
C LEU A 20 -52.19 -46.50 40.74
N ILE A 21 -51.92 -47.50 41.60
CA ILE A 21 -50.59 -47.69 42.21
C ILE A 21 -49.57 -48.09 41.14
N SER A 22 -49.95 -48.90 40.15
CA SER A 22 -49.07 -49.24 39.02
C SER A 22 -48.79 -48.05 38.10
N ALA A 23 -49.74 -47.12 37.94
CA ALA A 23 -49.55 -45.90 37.17
C ALA A 23 -48.65 -44.87 37.88
N LEU A 24 -48.63 -44.87 39.22
CA LEU A 24 -47.76 -44.00 40.02
C LEU A 24 -46.27 -44.42 40.06
N LEU A 25 -45.93 -45.63 39.60
CA LEU A 25 -44.55 -46.14 39.56
C LEU A 25 -43.82 -45.94 38.21
N LEU A 26 -44.44 -45.25 37.24
CA LEU A 26 -43.85 -44.96 35.92
C LEU A 26 -43.28 -43.53 35.77
N THR A 27 -43.18 -42.75 36.86
CA THR A 27 -42.52 -41.44 36.83
C THR A 27 -41.02 -41.58 37.10
N CYS A 28 -40.26 -41.93 36.07
CA CYS A 28 -38.81 -41.75 36.08
C CYS A 28 -38.48 -40.26 36.34
N ALA A 29 -37.80 -39.97 37.45
CA ALA A 29 -37.22 -38.66 37.71
C ALA A 29 -36.12 -38.35 36.68
N VAL A 30 -36.41 -37.47 35.72
CA VAL A 30 -35.40 -36.93 34.82
C VAL A 30 -34.47 -36.04 35.64
N LYS A 31 -33.21 -36.44 35.82
CA LYS A 31 -32.16 -35.54 36.31
C LYS A 31 -32.03 -34.40 35.31
N GLY A 32 -32.65 -33.26 35.61
CA GLY A 32 -32.45 -32.03 34.85
C GLY A 32 -30.97 -31.66 34.88
N GLY A 33 -30.36 -31.44 33.72
CA GLY A 33 -29.01 -30.90 33.64
C GLY A 33 -28.93 -29.57 34.38
N LEU A 34 -27.83 -29.32 35.10
CA LEU A 34 -27.55 -28.04 35.73
C LEU A 34 -27.63 -26.96 34.65
N LYS A 35 -28.73 -26.20 34.61
CA LYS A 35 -28.76 -24.94 33.87
C LYS A 35 -27.84 -24.00 34.62
N GLY A 36 -26.62 -23.84 34.12
CA GLY A 36 -25.72 -22.79 34.60
C GLY A 36 -26.46 -21.45 34.59
N GLY A 37 -26.17 -20.61 35.58
CA GLY A 37 -26.70 -19.25 35.61
C GLY A 37 -26.37 -18.49 34.30
N PRO A 38 -27.01 -17.33 34.07
CA PRO A 38 -26.70 -16.51 32.91
C PRO A 38 -25.18 -16.27 32.83
N GLU A 39 -24.64 -16.35 31.62
CA GLU A 39 -23.24 -16.03 31.35
C GLU A 39 -22.93 -14.62 31.85
N ASP A 40 -21.84 -14.48 32.61
CA ASP A 40 -21.37 -13.19 33.09
C ASP A 40 -20.78 -12.40 31.92
N LYS A 41 -21.33 -11.21 31.68
CA LYS A 41 -20.96 -10.29 30.61
C LYS A 41 -20.50 -8.94 31.13
N THR A 42 -20.27 -8.84 32.44
CA THR A 42 -19.78 -7.62 33.08
C THR A 42 -18.34 -7.38 32.63
N ALA A 43 -18.04 -6.16 32.22
CA ALA A 43 -16.68 -5.82 31.81
C ALA A 43 -15.83 -5.51 33.05
N PRO A 44 -14.60 -6.04 33.15
CA PRO A 44 -13.69 -5.64 34.21
C PRO A 44 -13.33 -4.15 34.08
N SER A 45 -13.07 -3.53 35.23
CA SER A 45 -12.65 -2.13 35.33
C SER A 45 -11.48 -1.97 36.29
N VAL A 46 -10.68 -0.91 36.13
CA VAL A 46 -9.62 -0.56 37.08
C VAL A 46 -10.24 0.24 38.22
N VAL A 47 -10.20 -0.29 39.43
CA VAL A 47 -10.74 0.36 40.64
C VAL A 47 -9.69 1.16 41.41
N PHE A 48 -8.41 0.84 41.21
CA PHE A 48 -7.30 1.51 41.85
C PHE A 48 -6.06 1.54 40.96
N SER A 49 -5.27 2.62 41.07
CA SER A 49 -3.95 2.74 40.47
C SER A 49 -2.95 3.43 41.41
N PHE A 50 -1.71 2.95 41.37
CA PHE A 50 -0.55 3.60 41.98
C PHE A 50 0.56 3.76 40.92
N PRO A 51 1.10 4.97 40.69
CA PRO A 51 0.67 6.24 41.27
C PRO A 51 -0.78 6.58 40.87
N GLN A 52 -1.40 7.52 41.58
CA GLN A 52 -2.74 7.98 41.20
C GLN A 52 -2.67 8.76 39.88
N GLN A 53 -3.80 8.79 39.16
CA GLN A 53 -3.94 9.59 37.94
C GLN A 53 -3.45 11.03 38.15
N ASP A 54 -2.64 11.51 37.21
CA ASP A 54 -2.06 12.84 37.16
C ASP A 54 -1.12 13.19 38.32
N SER A 55 -0.56 12.19 39.01
CA SER A 55 0.49 12.40 40.03
C SER A 55 1.72 13.08 39.43
N THR A 56 2.35 13.96 40.20
CA THR A 56 3.56 14.70 39.83
C THR A 56 4.71 14.40 40.80
N ASP A 57 5.93 14.78 40.43
CA ASP A 57 7.14 14.59 41.23
C ASP A 57 7.43 13.13 41.65
N VAL A 58 6.95 12.15 40.89
CA VAL A 58 7.14 10.70 41.17
C VAL A 58 8.42 10.11 40.57
N HIS A 59 9.52 10.87 40.54
CA HIS A 59 10.80 10.45 39.95
C HIS A 59 11.45 9.23 40.64
N HIS A 60 11.05 8.90 41.86
CA HIS A 60 11.56 7.78 42.66
C HIS A 60 10.72 6.50 42.54
N LEU A 61 9.68 6.49 41.70
CA LEU A 61 8.77 5.37 41.54
C LEU A 61 9.50 4.13 41.00
N GLN A 62 9.34 2.99 41.67
CA GLN A 62 9.94 1.70 41.27
C GLN A 62 8.92 0.70 40.72
N TYR A 63 7.64 0.91 40.99
CA TYR A 63 6.57 0.03 40.52
C TYR A 63 5.29 0.81 40.23
N ILE A 64 4.47 0.26 39.34
CA ILE A 64 3.11 0.72 39.06
C ILE A 64 2.16 -0.40 39.47
N ARG A 65 1.05 -0.09 40.15
CA ARG A 65 0.05 -1.08 40.56
C ARG A 65 -1.32 -0.73 40.01
N PHE A 66 -2.07 -1.75 39.59
CA PHE A 66 -3.48 -1.66 39.25
C PHE A 66 -4.27 -2.73 40.01
N SER A 67 -5.42 -2.36 40.57
CA SER A 67 -6.40 -3.32 41.10
C SER A 67 -7.65 -3.29 40.24
N PHE A 68 -8.21 -4.46 39.93
CA PHE A 68 -9.35 -4.64 39.04
C PHE A 68 -10.62 -4.98 39.82
N SER A 69 -11.79 -4.68 39.24
CA SER A 69 -13.08 -5.05 39.81
C SER A 69 -13.36 -6.57 39.80
N GLU A 70 -12.57 -7.33 39.03
CA GLU A 70 -12.76 -8.76 38.79
C GLU A 70 -11.43 -9.52 38.60
N MET A 71 -11.51 -10.85 38.65
CA MET A 71 -10.38 -11.73 38.38
C MET A 71 -10.00 -11.72 36.89
N MET A 72 -8.73 -11.45 36.60
CA MET A 72 -8.19 -11.24 35.26
C MET A 72 -7.49 -12.48 34.69
N ASP A 73 -7.60 -12.69 33.38
CA ASP A 73 -6.78 -13.64 32.64
C ASP A 73 -5.36 -13.07 32.46
N ARG A 74 -4.43 -13.60 33.24
CA ARG A 74 -3.02 -13.19 33.26
C ARG A 74 -2.32 -13.35 31.92
N ASN A 75 -2.78 -14.24 31.03
CA ASN A 75 -2.17 -14.41 29.70
C ASN A 75 -2.50 -13.26 28.75
N SER A 76 -3.57 -12.52 29.04
CA SER A 76 -4.02 -11.42 28.19
C SER A 76 -3.20 -10.13 28.40
N ILE A 77 -2.40 -9.98 29.46
CA ILE A 77 -1.67 -8.73 29.72
C ILE A 77 -0.52 -8.45 28.75
N ALA A 78 0.23 -9.48 28.34
CA ALA A 78 1.50 -9.32 27.63
C ALA A 78 1.37 -8.53 26.31
N LYS A 79 0.20 -8.57 25.68
CA LYS A 79 -0.08 -7.83 24.43
C LYS A 79 -0.93 -6.57 24.63
N ASN A 80 -1.34 -6.28 25.86
CA ASN A 80 -2.29 -5.22 26.19
C ASN A 80 -1.74 -4.18 27.19
N LEU A 81 -0.52 -4.35 27.71
CA LEU A 81 0.16 -3.36 28.54
C LEU A 81 1.20 -2.59 27.71
N PHE A 82 1.09 -1.25 27.74
CA PHE A 82 2.03 -0.36 27.06
C PHE A 82 2.46 0.76 28.01
N ILE A 83 3.74 1.13 27.99
CA ILE A 83 4.27 2.27 28.77
C ILE A 83 5.00 3.20 27.79
N SER A 84 4.71 4.49 27.89
CA SER A 84 5.30 5.55 27.06
C SER A 84 5.72 6.72 27.96
N PRO A 85 6.99 7.15 27.99
CA PRO A 85 8.12 6.56 27.30
C PRO A 85 8.39 5.09 27.65
N PRO A 86 8.95 4.30 26.71
CA PRO A 86 9.25 2.90 26.96
C PRO A 86 10.35 2.80 28.02
N ILE A 87 10.11 1.94 29.00
CA ILE A 87 11.04 1.61 30.07
C ILE A 87 11.03 0.09 30.26
N PRO A 88 12.17 -0.58 30.44
CA PRO A 88 12.17 -2.01 30.71
C PRO A 88 11.42 -2.32 32.02
N PHE A 89 10.52 -3.30 31.98
CA PHE A 89 9.74 -3.72 33.13
C PHE A 89 9.58 -5.25 33.18
N ASN A 90 9.19 -5.75 34.35
CA ASN A 90 8.52 -7.03 34.51
C ASN A 90 7.11 -6.77 35.05
N TRP A 91 6.22 -7.74 34.92
CA TRP A 91 4.93 -7.69 35.58
C TRP A 91 4.69 -8.98 36.36
N SER A 92 3.96 -8.87 37.45
CA SER A 92 3.51 -9.96 38.29
C SER A 92 2.08 -9.70 38.72
N TRP A 93 1.37 -10.77 39.09
CA TRP A 93 0.05 -10.67 39.70
C TRP A 93 0.16 -11.03 41.17
N ASP A 94 -0.45 -10.22 42.02
CA ASP A 94 -0.83 -10.63 43.36
C ASP A 94 -2.32 -11.00 43.33
N GLY A 95 -2.66 -12.18 43.86
CA GLY A 95 -4.00 -12.74 43.65
C GLY A 95 -4.38 -12.88 42.16
N TYR A 96 -5.63 -12.59 41.81
CA TYR A 96 -6.14 -12.65 40.43
C TYR A 96 -6.57 -11.27 39.89
N ASP A 97 -6.52 -10.24 40.71
CA ASP A 97 -7.12 -8.93 40.51
C ASP A 97 -6.14 -7.78 40.77
N GLU A 98 -4.90 -8.05 41.17
CA GLU A 98 -3.86 -7.02 41.29
C GLU A 98 -2.68 -7.26 40.34
N LEU A 99 -2.44 -6.30 39.46
CA LEU A 99 -1.29 -6.26 38.56
C LEU A 99 -0.23 -5.32 39.13
N THR A 100 0.98 -5.82 39.35
CA THR A 100 2.16 -5.01 39.67
C THR A 100 3.13 -5.03 38.51
N ILE A 101 3.56 -3.85 38.07
CA ILE A 101 4.57 -3.63 37.04
C ILE A 101 5.82 -3.13 37.76
N GLN A 102 6.87 -3.95 37.78
CA GLN A 102 8.16 -3.59 38.36
C GLN A 102 9.04 -2.95 37.29
N LEU A 103 9.44 -1.70 37.49
CA LEU A 103 10.37 -0.99 36.62
C LEU A 103 11.79 -1.51 36.85
N LYS A 104 12.55 -1.73 35.77
CA LYS A 104 13.94 -2.23 35.84
C LYS A 104 14.99 -1.15 35.72
N ASP A 105 14.58 0.05 35.29
CA ASP A 105 15.44 1.22 35.16
C ASP A 105 14.82 2.42 35.89
N SER A 106 15.62 3.47 36.07
CA SER A 106 15.13 4.75 36.61
C SER A 106 14.28 5.49 35.58
N LEU A 107 13.26 6.19 36.07
CA LEU A 107 12.44 7.04 35.21
C LEU A 107 13.25 8.23 34.69
N THR A 108 12.96 8.64 33.45
CA THR A 108 13.56 9.84 32.87
C THR A 108 13.08 11.07 33.66
N PRO A 109 13.96 12.02 34.03
CA PRO A 109 13.56 13.20 34.79
C PRO A 109 12.74 14.18 33.95
N ASP A 110 11.81 14.89 34.60
CA ASP A 110 11.03 15.99 34.01
C ASP A 110 10.27 15.57 32.73
N ILE A 111 9.54 14.46 32.81
CA ILE A 111 8.67 13.95 31.73
C ILE A 111 7.44 13.25 32.29
N THR A 112 6.40 13.18 31.47
CA THR A 112 5.20 12.40 31.74
C THR A 112 5.30 10.99 31.17
N TYR A 113 5.06 10.00 32.03
CA TYR A 113 4.82 8.62 31.66
C TYR A 113 3.32 8.35 31.55
N VAL A 114 2.95 7.57 30.55
CA VAL A 114 1.61 7.12 30.25
C VAL A 114 1.62 5.61 30.17
N VAL A 115 0.83 4.97 31.02
CA VAL A 115 0.62 3.53 31.06
C VAL A 115 -0.76 3.23 30.49
N THR A 116 -0.84 2.40 29.46
CA THR A 116 -2.09 2.02 28.80
C THR A 116 -2.37 0.54 28.96
N LEU A 117 -3.57 0.23 29.45
CA LEU A 117 -4.17 -1.11 29.46
C LEU A 117 -5.22 -1.20 28.35
N GLY A 118 -4.95 -2.00 27.32
CA GLY A 118 -5.82 -2.16 26.16
C GLY A 118 -7.05 -3.01 26.42
N THR A 119 -8.09 -2.84 25.59
CA THR A 119 -9.37 -3.57 25.70
C THR A 119 -9.27 -5.08 25.45
N GLY A 120 -8.12 -5.56 24.97
CA GLY A 120 -7.84 -6.99 24.84
C GLY A 120 -7.42 -7.65 26.16
N LEU A 121 -7.23 -6.88 27.24
CA LEU A 121 -7.06 -7.39 28.60
C LEU A 121 -8.42 -7.92 29.08
N LYS A 122 -8.47 -9.18 29.49
CA LYS A 122 -9.72 -9.91 29.76
C LYS A 122 -9.82 -10.42 31.18
N ASP A 123 -11.05 -10.60 31.65
CA ASP A 123 -11.38 -11.38 32.83
C ASP A 123 -11.25 -12.91 32.57
N LEU A 124 -11.48 -13.72 33.60
CA LEU A 124 -11.52 -15.19 33.49
C LEU A 124 -12.75 -15.74 32.73
N ARG A 125 -13.69 -14.89 32.33
CA ARG A 125 -14.91 -15.23 31.55
C ARG A 125 -14.80 -14.83 30.09
N GLY A 126 -13.74 -14.13 29.71
CA GLY A 126 -13.44 -13.69 28.35
C GLY A 126 -13.94 -12.28 28.02
N ASN A 127 -14.52 -11.55 28.97
CA ASN A 127 -14.95 -10.16 28.80
C ASN A 127 -13.72 -9.24 28.85
N GLY A 128 -13.63 -8.29 27.91
CA GLY A 128 -12.55 -7.30 27.87
C GLY A 128 -12.94 -6.00 28.58
N LEU A 129 -11.97 -5.13 28.85
CA LEU A 129 -12.28 -3.76 29.30
C LEU A 129 -13.19 -3.07 28.27
N ASP A 130 -14.19 -2.32 28.74
CA ASP A 130 -15.08 -1.52 27.88
C ASP A 130 -14.32 -0.49 27.03
N GLN A 131 -13.30 0.11 27.64
CA GLN A 131 -12.40 1.06 27.01
C GLN A 131 -10.97 0.86 27.53
N ALA A 132 -9.98 1.26 26.73
CA ALA A 132 -8.59 1.21 27.19
C ALA A 132 -8.41 2.16 28.39
N TYR A 133 -7.82 1.67 29.48
CA TYR A 133 -7.49 2.49 30.64
C TYR A 133 -6.13 3.15 30.43
N THR A 134 -6.01 4.42 30.80
CA THR A 134 -4.76 5.19 30.66
C THR A 134 -4.44 5.87 31.98
N LEU A 135 -3.26 5.56 32.53
CA LEU A 135 -2.70 6.23 33.71
C LEU A 135 -1.59 7.19 33.26
N ALA A 136 -1.72 8.48 33.56
CA ALA A 136 -0.66 9.46 33.34
C ALA A 136 -0.04 9.91 34.67
N PHE A 137 1.28 10.02 34.74
CA PHE A 137 2.01 10.57 35.87
C PHE A 137 3.31 11.23 35.42
N ALA A 138 3.79 12.23 36.14
CA ALA A 138 5.00 12.98 35.80
C ALA A 138 6.11 12.80 36.83
N THR A 139 7.33 12.69 36.34
CA THR A 139 8.54 12.71 37.17
C THR A 139 8.96 14.12 37.59
N GLY A 140 8.50 15.14 36.87
CA GLY A 140 8.62 16.55 37.24
C GLY A 140 7.34 17.14 37.85
N SER A 141 7.34 18.46 38.02
CA SER A 141 6.30 19.21 38.75
C SER A 141 4.99 19.43 37.98
N HIS A 142 4.88 18.93 36.75
CA HIS A 142 3.70 19.11 35.92
C HIS A 142 3.51 17.95 34.93
N ILE A 143 2.25 17.73 34.54
CA ILE A 143 1.88 16.80 33.47
C ILE A 143 2.05 17.50 32.13
N ASP A 144 2.84 16.91 31.25
CA ASP A 144 3.01 17.30 29.85
C ASP A 144 1.68 17.19 29.11
N ARG A 145 1.40 18.16 28.23
CA ARG A 145 0.12 18.26 27.51
C ARG A 145 0.28 18.29 25.99
N GLY A 146 1.50 18.12 25.48
CA GLY A 146 1.74 18.10 24.04
C GLY A 146 0.99 16.96 23.36
N GLU A 147 0.47 17.22 22.16
CA GLU A 147 -0.17 16.21 21.32
C GLU A 147 0.39 16.26 19.90
N ILE A 148 0.50 15.09 19.26
CA ILE A 148 0.73 14.96 17.82
C ILE A 148 -0.37 14.10 17.24
N GLU A 149 -1.09 14.64 16.25
CA GLU A 149 -2.11 13.90 15.51
C GLU A 149 -1.70 13.67 14.06
N GLY A 150 -2.21 12.60 13.48
CA GLY A 150 -2.05 12.40 12.06
C GLY A 150 -2.84 11.23 11.51
N GLN A 151 -2.56 10.93 10.25
CA GLN A 151 -3.17 9.83 9.54
C GLN A 151 -2.16 9.16 8.60
N VAL A 152 -2.09 7.84 8.70
CA VAL A 152 -1.41 6.96 7.75
C VAL A 152 -2.39 6.60 6.63
N PHE A 153 -2.08 6.98 5.39
CA PHE A 153 -2.93 6.77 4.22
C PHE A 153 -2.53 5.51 3.44
N GLY A 154 -3.49 4.93 2.70
CA GLY A 154 -3.22 3.80 1.81
C GLY A 154 -3.10 2.44 2.50
N LEU A 155 -3.69 2.31 3.70
CA LEU A 155 -3.75 1.05 4.44
C LEU A 155 -4.54 -0.02 3.68
N LYS A 156 -4.05 -1.25 3.71
CA LYS A 156 -4.85 -2.43 3.33
C LYS A 156 -5.73 -2.86 4.51
N GLU A 157 -6.74 -3.69 4.25
CA GLU A 157 -7.57 -4.25 5.31
C GLU A 157 -6.70 -4.95 6.38
N ARG A 158 -6.97 -4.64 7.66
CA ARG A 158 -6.25 -5.13 8.85
C ARG A 158 -4.79 -4.67 9.01
N GLU A 159 -4.28 -3.79 8.14
CA GLU A 159 -2.98 -3.15 8.41
C GLU A 159 -3.12 -2.14 9.55
N SER A 160 -2.19 -2.20 10.51
CA SER A 160 -2.00 -1.20 11.56
C SER A 160 -0.52 -0.86 11.64
N TYR A 161 -0.21 0.37 12.03
CA TYR A 161 1.17 0.85 12.13
C TYR A 161 1.43 1.30 13.57
N THR A 162 2.61 0.98 14.06
CA THR A 162 3.17 1.57 15.28
C THR A 162 3.76 2.93 14.90
N VAL A 163 3.26 3.99 15.51
CA VAL A 163 3.73 5.36 15.35
C VAL A 163 4.71 5.66 16.47
N MET A 164 5.88 6.14 16.10
CA MET A 164 7.01 6.38 16.98
C MET A 164 7.46 7.83 16.82
N ALA A 165 7.57 8.54 17.94
CA ALA A 165 8.10 9.90 17.97
C ALA A 165 9.39 9.94 18.79
N TYR A 166 10.43 10.49 18.17
CA TYR A 166 11.77 10.63 18.72
C TYR A 166 12.01 12.11 19.01
N LEU A 167 12.35 12.43 20.26
CA LEU A 167 12.77 13.77 20.62
C LEU A 167 14.12 14.06 19.96
N MET A 168 14.19 15.14 19.19
CA MET A 168 15.40 15.59 18.53
C MET A 168 16.20 16.45 19.51
N ASP A 169 17.40 16.00 19.86
CA ASP A 169 18.40 16.81 20.57
C ASP A 169 19.49 17.29 19.58
N SER A 170 20.26 18.30 19.96
CA SER A 170 21.32 18.89 19.12
C SER A 170 22.51 17.96 18.87
N THR A 171 22.57 16.80 19.55
CA THR A 171 23.70 15.86 19.48
C THR A 171 23.42 14.66 18.56
N ARG A 172 22.15 14.36 18.28
CA ARG A 172 21.74 13.19 17.49
C ARG A 172 21.33 13.58 16.07
N VAL A 173 22.17 13.20 15.10
CA VAL A 173 21.91 13.44 13.67
C VAL A 173 20.75 12.58 13.15
N ASN A 174 20.54 11.38 13.71
CA ASN A 174 19.39 10.52 13.40
C ASN A 174 19.15 9.44 14.48
N PRO A 175 18.17 9.62 15.39
CA PRO A 175 17.93 8.69 16.50
C PRO A 175 17.48 7.29 16.03
N MET A 176 17.07 7.14 14.76
CA MET A 176 16.59 5.87 14.22
C MET A 176 17.67 4.79 14.04
N PHE A 177 18.95 5.17 14.01
CA PHE A 177 20.06 4.22 13.78
C PHE A 177 20.68 3.68 15.07
N PHE A 178 20.46 4.34 16.21
CA PHE A 178 21.19 4.05 17.45
C PHE A 178 20.48 3.05 18.37
N ARG A 179 19.41 2.37 17.90
CA ARG A 179 18.49 1.62 18.77
C ARG A 179 17.94 2.46 19.93
N ASP A 180 18.00 3.79 19.81
CA ASP A 180 17.34 4.67 20.75
C ASP A 180 15.85 4.39 20.66
N THR A 181 15.24 4.07 21.78
CA THR A 181 13.81 3.80 21.85
C THR A 181 13.04 5.10 21.60
N ALA A 182 12.00 5.03 20.76
CA ALA A 182 11.09 6.15 20.55
C ALA A 182 10.54 6.63 21.89
N LEU A 183 10.58 7.95 22.14
CA LEU A 183 10.15 8.51 23.42
C LEU A 183 8.63 8.44 23.57
N TYR A 184 7.89 8.48 22.46
CA TYR A 184 6.44 8.31 22.48
C TYR A 184 5.97 7.33 21.41
N ILE A 185 5.02 6.47 21.79
CA ILE A 185 4.49 5.41 20.93
C ILE A 185 2.96 5.44 20.93
N SER A 186 2.37 5.22 19.75
CA SER A 186 0.93 5.00 19.58
C SER A 186 0.71 3.95 18.49
N LYS A 187 -0.47 3.34 18.43
CA LYS A 187 -0.90 2.56 17.27
C LYS A 187 -1.92 3.33 16.43
N THR A 188 -1.97 3.07 15.14
CA THR A 188 -3.02 3.62 14.27
C THR A 188 -4.33 2.86 14.45
N GLY A 189 -5.47 3.57 14.47
CA GLY A 189 -6.79 2.96 14.33
C GLY A 189 -7.06 2.42 12.92
N ARG A 190 -8.25 1.84 12.71
CA ARG A 190 -8.65 1.19 11.43
C ARG A 190 -8.57 2.10 10.19
N GLN A 191 -8.71 3.41 10.37
CA GLN A 191 -8.61 4.42 9.29
C GLN A 191 -7.22 5.05 9.18
N GLY A 192 -6.23 4.53 9.91
CA GLY A 192 -4.87 5.05 9.95
C GLY A 192 -4.66 6.27 10.82
N ARG A 193 -5.71 6.76 11.50
CA ARG A 193 -5.60 7.88 12.44
C ARG A 193 -4.82 7.45 13.67
N PHE A 194 -3.97 8.33 14.19
CA PHE A 194 -3.25 8.14 15.43
C PHE A 194 -3.20 9.46 16.22
N ARG A 195 -2.96 9.34 17.51
CA ARG A 195 -2.70 10.48 18.40
C ARG A 195 -1.65 10.07 19.43
N LEU A 196 -0.56 10.81 19.49
CA LEU A 196 0.40 10.77 20.59
C LEU A 196 0.00 11.87 21.59
N ARG A 197 0.03 11.57 22.89
CA ARG A 197 -0.40 12.48 23.96
C ARG A 197 0.68 12.60 25.02
N ASN A 198 0.57 13.64 25.85
CA ASN A 198 1.47 13.93 26.96
C ASN A 198 2.94 14.07 26.52
N LEU A 199 3.15 14.69 25.36
CA LEU A 199 4.49 14.96 24.87
C LEU A 199 5.06 16.18 25.58
N LYS A 200 6.31 16.05 26.03
CA LYS A 200 7.12 17.16 26.50
C LYS A 200 7.33 18.18 25.36
N PRO A 201 7.40 19.49 25.63
CA PRO A 201 7.77 20.47 24.62
C PRO A 201 9.11 20.12 23.95
N GLY A 202 9.16 20.16 22.62
CA GLY A 202 10.32 19.70 21.87
C GLY A 202 10.10 19.60 20.37
N LEU A 203 11.17 19.31 19.64
CA LEU A 203 11.12 18.97 18.22
C LEU A 203 11.12 17.44 18.07
N TYR A 204 10.14 16.89 17.36
CA TYR A 204 9.95 15.46 17.22
C TYR A 204 10.11 15.00 15.79
N ARG A 205 10.87 13.93 15.61
CA ARG A 205 10.85 13.13 14.39
C ARG A 205 9.85 12.00 14.55
N VAL A 206 8.89 11.93 13.65
CA VAL A 206 7.80 10.94 13.71
C VAL A 206 7.93 9.99 12.53
N LEU A 207 7.68 8.70 12.76
CA LEU A 207 7.46 7.73 11.71
C LEU A 207 6.39 6.71 12.10
N ALA A 208 5.82 6.04 11.10
CA ALA A 208 4.93 4.91 11.31
C ALA A 208 5.54 3.65 10.66
N VAL A 209 5.60 2.55 11.41
CA VAL A 209 6.18 1.27 10.96
C VAL A 209 5.12 0.18 10.97
N ALA A 210 5.11 -0.66 9.95
CA ALA A 210 4.38 -1.93 9.96
C ALA A 210 5.13 -2.97 10.81
N ASP A 211 5.35 -2.61 12.09
CA ASP A 211 6.12 -3.30 13.12
C ASP A 211 5.48 -4.66 13.45
N ALA A 212 5.79 -5.67 12.64
CA ALA A 212 5.12 -6.95 12.64
C ALA A 212 5.66 -7.88 13.73
N ASN A 213 6.94 -7.71 14.08
CA ASN A 213 7.60 -8.45 15.16
C ASN A 213 7.49 -7.75 16.52
N ASN A 214 6.89 -6.56 16.59
CA ASN A 214 6.69 -5.74 17.80
C ASN A 214 8.01 -5.44 18.53
N ASN A 215 9.11 -5.27 17.80
CA ASN A 215 10.41 -4.95 18.38
C ASN A 215 10.63 -3.42 18.51
N LEU A 216 9.66 -2.62 18.06
CA LEU A 216 9.71 -1.16 18.07
C LEU A 216 10.88 -0.56 17.25
N LEU A 217 11.31 -1.28 16.21
CA LEU A 217 12.32 -0.84 15.26
C LEU A 217 11.72 -0.77 13.84
N ALA A 218 12.43 -0.13 12.92
CA ALA A 218 12.08 -0.12 11.51
C ALA A 218 12.92 -1.16 10.75
N ASP A 219 12.44 -2.40 10.65
CA ASP A 219 13.17 -3.49 10.00
C ASP A 219 13.03 -3.45 8.46
N ILE A 220 13.75 -2.51 7.84
CA ILE A 220 13.77 -2.38 6.37
C ILE A 220 14.63 -3.46 5.69
N PRO A 221 14.28 -3.94 4.48
CA PRO A 221 13.10 -3.57 3.68
C PRO A 221 11.84 -4.38 4.03
N ARG A 222 11.87 -5.26 5.04
CA ARG A 222 10.77 -6.19 5.35
C ARG A 222 9.53 -5.46 5.84
N GLU A 223 9.73 -4.40 6.61
CA GLU A 223 8.67 -3.57 7.15
C GLU A 223 8.51 -2.28 6.36
N LYS A 224 7.25 -1.92 6.10
CA LYS A 224 6.94 -0.64 5.48
C LYS A 224 7.12 0.48 6.50
N VAL A 225 7.66 1.59 6.03
CA VAL A 225 7.81 2.80 6.81
C VAL A 225 7.07 3.94 6.14
N ALA A 226 6.39 4.76 6.93
CA ALA A 226 5.73 5.99 6.50
C ALA A 226 6.39 7.17 7.22
N LEU A 227 6.81 8.18 6.45
CA LEU A 227 7.43 9.40 6.98
C LEU A 227 6.54 10.61 6.70
N PRO A 228 6.49 11.59 7.62
CA PRO A 228 5.88 12.88 7.36
C PRO A 228 6.80 13.75 6.49
N ALA A 229 6.28 14.89 6.07
CA ALA A 229 7.02 15.83 5.24
C ALA A 229 7.95 16.79 6.02
N LYS A 230 7.92 16.70 7.35
CA LYS A 230 8.73 17.51 8.29
C LYS A 230 8.74 16.88 9.68
N ASP A 231 9.71 17.31 10.50
CA ASP A 231 9.67 17.14 11.95
C ASP A 231 8.58 18.06 12.55
N VAL A 232 8.04 17.69 13.72
CA VAL A 232 6.94 18.40 14.39
C VAL A 232 7.43 19.08 15.65
N ARG A 233 7.17 20.38 15.79
CA ARG A 233 7.45 21.11 17.04
C ARG A 233 6.23 21.10 17.93
N VAL A 234 6.38 20.55 19.13
CA VAL A 234 5.39 20.55 20.21
C VAL A 234 5.75 21.65 21.20
N GLY A 235 4.81 22.56 21.47
CA GLY A 235 4.96 23.63 22.47
C GLY A 235 4.31 23.28 23.81
N ALA A 236 4.55 24.11 24.83
CA ALA A 236 3.95 23.96 26.17
C ALA A 236 2.44 24.27 26.21
N ALA A 237 1.96 25.12 25.30
CA ALA A 237 0.54 25.39 25.11
C ALA A 237 0.02 24.56 23.92
N THR A 238 -1.15 23.94 24.09
CA THR A 238 -1.88 22.99 23.23
C THR A 238 -2.23 23.49 21.80
N ALA A 239 -1.65 24.60 21.32
CA ALA A 239 -2.20 25.44 20.26
C ALA A 239 -1.66 25.19 18.83
N LEU A 240 -0.64 24.34 18.63
CA LEU A 240 -0.13 24.01 17.28
C LEU A 240 -0.43 22.54 16.95
N MET A 241 -1.69 22.26 16.62
CA MET A 241 -2.10 20.94 16.12
C MET A 241 -1.66 20.79 14.65
N GLU A 242 -0.42 20.37 14.44
CA GLU A 242 0.05 19.95 13.12
C GLU A 242 -0.45 18.53 12.83
N LYS A 243 -1.30 18.39 11.80
CA LYS A 243 -1.78 17.09 11.34
C LYS A 243 -0.76 16.47 10.39
N LEU A 244 -0.17 15.36 10.80
CA LEU A 244 0.78 14.62 9.99
C LEU A 244 0.09 13.69 8.99
N ASN A 245 0.28 13.93 7.70
CA ASN A 245 -0.07 12.97 6.66
C ASN A 245 1.16 12.11 6.37
N MET A 246 1.00 10.79 6.44
CA MET A 246 2.06 9.82 6.15
C MET A 246 1.55 8.76 5.18
N ARG A 247 2.41 8.26 4.30
CA ARG A 247 2.05 7.18 3.38
C ARG A 247 3.12 6.08 3.44
N PRO A 248 2.76 4.83 3.78
CA PRO A 248 3.72 3.74 3.90
C PRO A 248 4.37 3.38 2.58
N ALA A 249 5.67 3.11 2.62
CA ALA A 249 6.45 2.59 1.51
C ALA A 249 7.43 1.51 1.96
N VAL A 250 7.71 0.57 1.07
CA VAL A 250 8.83 -0.37 1.25
C VAL A 250 10.13 0.39 0.99
N GLN A 251 11.06 0.32 1.92
CA GLN A 251 12.36 0.98 1.83
C GLN A 251 13.39 0.01 1.25
N ASP A 252 13.38 -0.17 -0.07
CA ASP A 252 14.31 -1.07 -0.75
C ASP A 252 15.67 -0.40 -0.93
N THR A 253 16.67 -0.88 -0.18
CA THR A 253 18.06 -0.39 -0.19
C THR A 253 19.00 -1.29 -0.99
N SER A 254 18.48 -2.37 -1.60
CA SER A 254 19.31 -3.29 -2.39
C SER A 254 19.73 -2.66 -3.72
N LEU A 255 20.95 -2.95 -4.15
CA LEU A 255 21.39 -2.60 -5.50
C LEU A 255 20.66 -3.46 -6.53
N PRO A 256 20.31 -2.90 -7.71
CA PRO A 256 19.72 -3.69 -8.77
C PRO A 256 20.74 -4.73 -9.26
N SER A 257 20.26 -5.93 -9.62
CA SER A 257 21.12 -7.06 -9.99
C SER A 257 20.48 -7.94 -11.06
N ILE A 258 21.34 -8.69 -11.75
CA ILE A 258 20.96 -9.75 -12.69
C ILE A 258 21.12 -11.08 -11.96
N PHE A 259 20.10 -11.94 -12.02
CA PHE A 259 20.11 -13.25 -11.35
C PHE A 259 20.59 -14.37 -12.26
N SER A 260 20.14 -14.37 -13.51
CA SER A 260 20.47 -15.43 -14.46
C SER A 260 20.20 -15.02 -15.89
N ILE A 261 20.81 -15.75 -16.81
CA ILE A 261 20.53 -15.71 -18.25
C ILE A 261 20.35 -17.13 -18.77
N ARG A 262 19.38 -17.32 -19.67
CA ARG A 262 19.19 -18.60 -20.34
C ARG A 262 18.69 -18.44 -21.77
N ALA A 263 19.12 -19.32 -22.66
CA ALA A 263 18.53 -19.43 -23.99
C ALA A 263 17.20 -20.18 -23.93
N ILE A 264 16.15 -19.61 -24.53
CA ILE A 264 14.85 -20.28 -24.70
C ILE A 264 14.76 -20.96 -26.06
N ASN A 265 15.44 -20.39 -27.05
CA ASN A 265 15.62 -20.90 -28.41
C ASN A 265 16.92 -20.32 -28.99
N ASN A 266 17.26 -20.73 -30.20
CA ASN A 266 18.52 -20.39 -30.87
C ASN A 266 18.69 -18.90 -31.22
N ARG A 267 17.72 -18.02 -30.93
CA ARG A 267 17.82 -16.57 -31.17
C ARG A 267 17.31 -15.71 -30.00
N GLN A 268 16.92 -16.32 -28.88
CA GLN A 268 16.28 -15.60 -27.78
C GLN A 268 16.84 -16.02 -26.43
N LEU A 269 17.26 -15.02 -25.65
CA LEU A 269 17.71 -15.17 -24.27
C LEU A 269 16.73 -14.50 -23.32
N ILE A 270 16.54 -15.07 -22.14
CA ILE A 270 15.84 -14.44 -21.03
C ILE A 270 16.85 -14.14 -19.94
N VAL A 271 16.96 -12.85 -19.60
CA VAL A 271 17.75 -12.34 -18.48
C VAL A 271 16.78 -12.06 -17.34
N LYS A 272 16.99 -12.68 -16.18
CA LYS A 272 16.21 -12.44 -14.96
C LYS A 272 16.91 -11.42 -14.09
N THR A 273 16.16 -10.47 -13.55
CA THR A 273 16.70 -9.30 -12.83
C THR A 273 15.89 -9.02 -11.58
N SER A 274 16.50 -8.36 -10.58
CA SER A 274 15.81 -7.95 -9.36
C SER A 274 14.78 -6.85 -9.59
N ARG A 275 15.01 -6.00 -10.61
CA ARG A 275 14.16 -4.87 -11.00
C ARG A 275 14.15 -4.69 -12.51
N THR A 276 13.21 -3.89 -13.01
CA THR A 276 13.20 -3.49 -14.43
C THR A 276 14.47 -2.70 -14.74
N LEU A 277 15.22 -3.16 -15.75
CA LEU A 277 16.45 -2.49 -16.20
C LEU A 277 16.19 -1.62 -17.43
N PHE A 278 17.01 -0.58 -17.55
CA PHE A 278 17.04 0.41 -18.61
C PHE A 278 18.48 0.56 -19.08
N PHE A 279 18.64 0.78 -20.38
CA PHE A 279 19.93 1.00 -21.01
C PHE A 279 19.75 1.84 -22.27
N ASP A 280 20.75 2.66 -22.53
CA ASP A 280 20.73 3.65 -23.61
C ASP A 280 21.14 3.00 -24.94
N SER A 281 21.95 1.94 -24.86
CA SER A 281 22.49 1.26 -26.03
C SER A 281 22.64 -0.25 -25.82
N LEU A 282 22.39 -1.03 -26.87
CA LEU A 282 22.67 -2.46 -26.89
C LEU A 282 24.17 -2.78 -26.75
N SER A 283 25.06 -1.81 -26.99
CA SER A 283 26.51 -1.95 -26.76
C SER A 283 26.87 -2.28 -25.30
N GLN A 284 25.98 -1.94 -24.37
CA GLN A 284 26.08 -2.28 -22.94
C GLN A 284 25.92 -3.78 -22.67
N ILE A 285 25.49 -4.54 -23.67
CA ILE A 285 25.27 -5.98 -23.63
C ILE A 285 26.17 -6.62 -24.69
N GLN A 286 27.26 -7.23 -24.24
CA GLN A 286 28.20 -7.93 -25.10
C GLN A 286 28.02 -9.43 -24.92
N ILE A 287 27.86 -10.17 -26.01
CA ILE A 287 27.76 -11.63 -25.96
C ILE A 287 28.86 -12.21 -26.82
N THR A 288 29.66 -13.11 -26.27
CA THR A 288 30.79 -13.74 -26.95
C THR A 288 30.77 -15.24 -26.73
N ASP A 289 31.23 -15.99 -27.72
CA ASP A 289 31.55 -17.40 -27.54
C ASP A 289 32.61 -17.55 -26.44
N SER A 290 32.40 -18.43 -25.46
CA SER A 290 33.34 -18.62 -24.35
C SER A 290 34.63 -19.32 -24.76
N ALA A 291 34.64 -20.06 -25.88
CA ALA A 291 35.83 -20.77 -26.35
C ALA A 291 36.64 -19.95 -27.37
N GLY A 292 35.96 -19.28 -28.30
CA GLY A 292 36.60 -18.58 -29.43
C GLY A 292 36.54 -17.06 -29.38
N GLY A 293 35.88 -16.45 -28.40
CA GLY A 293 35.73 -14.99 -28.28
C GLY A 293 34.90 -14.33 -29.38
N LYS A 294 34.38 -15.10 -30.34
CA LYS A 294 33.58 -14.58 -31.46
C LYS A 294 32.32 -13.88 -30.92
N PRO A 295 32.03 -12.64 -31.35
CA PRO A 295 30.85 -11.94 -30.89
C PRO A 295 29.57 -12.59 -31.44
N LEU A 296 28.55 -12.67 -30.60
CA LEU A 296 27.18 -13.01 -30.96
C LEU A 296 26.36 -11.72 -30.94
N PRO A 297 26.04 -11.13 -32.11
CA PRO A 297 25.29 -9.88 -32.17
C PRO A 297 23.94 -9.98 -31.44
N CYS A 298 23.65 -9.00 -30.59
CA CYS A 298 22.32 -8.76 -30.04
C CYS A 298 21.63 -7.68 -30.89
N TYR A 299 20.62 -8.06 -31.66
CA TYR A 299 19.94 -7.14 -32.57
C TYR A 299 18.90 -6.28 -31.87
N GLN A 300 18.25 -6.83 -30.85
CA GLN A 300 17.17 -6.14 -30.16
C GLN A 300 16.89 -6.71 -28.78
N TRP A 301 16.11 -5.98 -27.98
CA TRP A 301 15.61 -6.41 -26.69
C TRP A 301 14.10 -6.19 -26.56
N ASN A 302 13.50 -6.76 -25.52
CA ASN A 302 12.13 -6.47 -25.12
C ASN A 302 11.97 -6.65 -23.61
N ARG A 303 10.98 -5.97 -23.01
CA ARG A 303 10.60 -6.19 -21.61
C ARG A 303 10.08 -7.62 -21.41
N TYR A 304 10.51 -8.26 -20.33
CA TYR A 304 10.05 -9.58 -19.91
C TYR A 304 9.65 -9.55 -18.42
N PRO A 305 8.62 -10.28 -17.98
CA PRO A 305 8.27 -10.32 -16.55
C PRO A 305 9.45 -10.74 -15.67
N GLY A 306 9.90 -9.82 -14.81
CA GLY A 306 11.08 -9.99 -13.96
C GLY A 306 12.41 -9.97 -14.73
N GLY A 307 12.50 -9.25 -15.85
CA GLY A 307 13.74 -8.98 -16.55
C GLY A 307 13.62 -8.58 -18.02
N LEU A 308 14.50 -9.12 -18.86
CA LEU A 308 14.65 -8.72 -20.27
C LEU A 308 14.65 -9.96 -21.18
N ALA A 309 14.11 -9.80 -22.38
CA ALA A 309 14.32 -10.74 -23.47
C ALA A 309 15.31 -10.12 -24.47
N LEU A 310 16.38 -10.83 -24.79
CA LEU A 310 17.37 -10.41 -25.80
C LEU A 310 17.18 -11.25 -27.06
N PHE A 311 17.31 -10.61 -28.22
CA PHE A 311 17.16 -11.20 -29.54
C PHE A 311 18.50 -11.16 -30.27
N THR A 312 19.08 -12.33 -30.49
CA THR A 312 20.46 -12.49 -30.96
C THR A 312 20.52 -13.03 -32.39
N ALA A 313 21.71 -12.98 -32.99
CA ALA A 313 22.06 -13.89 -34.07
C ALA A 313 21.86 -15.36 -33.65
N VAL A 314 21.91 -16.28 -34.63
CA VAL A 314 21.78 -17.71 -34.36
C VAL A 314 22.88 -18.13 -33.39
N GLN A 315 22.49 -18.76 -32.30
CA GLN A 315 23.38 -19.40 -31.36
C GLN A 315 23.80 -20.76 -31.92
N ASP A 316 25.11 -21.04 -31.92
CA ASP A 316 25.63 -22.32 -32.38
C ASP A 316 25.29 -23.40 -31.35
N SER A 317 24.53 -24.41 -31.77
CA SER A 317 24.08 -25.48 -30.88
C SER A 317 25.25 -26.18 -30.18
N GLY A 318 25.11 -26.45 -28.88
CA GLY A 318 26.17 -27.08 -28.09
C GLY A 318 27.28 -26.13 -27.63
N ARG A 319 27.33 -24.87 -28.10
CA ARG A 319 28.28 -23.88 -27.59
C ARG A 319 27.81 -23.24 -26.29
N ARG A 320 28.80 -22.79 -25.51
CA ARG A 320 28.62 -21.96 -24.33
C ARG A 320 29.00 -20.52 -24.68
N TYR A 321 28.19 -19.57 -24.24
CA TYR A 321 28.39 -18.15 -24.47
C TYR A 321 28.51 -17.43 -23.13
N MET A 322 29.24 -16.32 -23.13
CA MET A 322 29.32 -15.37 -22.03
C MET A 322 28.61 -14.08 -22.43
N ALA A 323 27.67 -13.62 -21.60
CA ALA A 323 27.03 -12.32 -21.72
C ALA A 323 27.58 -11.38 -20.64
N ARG A 324 28.18 -10.27 -21.06
CA ARG A 324 28.68 -9.19 -20.20
C ARG A 324 27.72 -8.01 -20.26
N PHE A 325 27.33 -7.52 -19.08
CA PHE A 325 26.45 -6.38 -18.90
C PHE A 325 27.22 -5.25 -18.23
N THR A 326 27.17 -4.05 -18.80
CA THR A 326 27.95 -2.90 -18.32
C THR A 326 27.12 -1.63 -18.24
N GLY A 327 27.20 -0.93 -17.10
CA GLY A 327 26.55 0.38 -16.91
C GLY A 327 25.03 0.38 -17.06
N LEU A 328 24.35 -0.77 -16.91
CA LEU A 328 22.89 -0.82 -16.93
C LEU A 328 22.33 -0.06 -15.72
N LYS A 329 21.12 0.47 -15.85
CA LYS A 329 20.44 1.19 -14.76
C LYS A 329 19.07 0.58 -14.47
N ASP A 330 18.52 0.80 -13.27
CA ASP A 330 17.13 0.47 -12.97
C ASP A 330 16.19 1.68 -13.15
N SER A 331 14.91 1.50 -12.85
CA SER A 331 13.89 2.58 -12.92
C SER A 331 14.16 3.76 -11.98
N LEU A 332 15.05 3.59 -10.99
CA LEU A 332 15.45 4.62 -10.03
C LEU A 332 16.80 5.25 -10.42
N ALA A 333 17.26 5.01 -11.65
CA ALA A 333 18.56 5.42 -12.17
C ALA A 333 19.76 4.88 -11.36
N GLN A 334 19.56 3.82 -10.56
CA GLN A 334 20.65 3.16 -9.86
C GLN A 334 21.41 2.26 -10.82
N THR A 335 22.75 2.32 -10.77
CA THR A 335 23.61 1.52 -11.63
C THR A 335 23.66 0.07 -11.15
N VAL A 336 23.43 -0.86 -12.07
CA VAL A 336 23.63 -2.29 -11.87
C VAL A 336 25.13 -2.57 -11.90
N PRO A 337 25.69 -3.30 -10.91
CA PRO A 337 27.08 -3.72 -10.97
C PRO A 337 27.39 -4.49 -12.26
N ASP A 338 28.51 -4.13 -12.89
CA ASP A 338 29.01 -4.82 -14.08
C ASP A 338 29.15 -6.32 -13.79
N SER A 339 28.60 -7.15 -14.67
CA SER A 339 28.45 -8.57 -14.40
C SER A 339 28.53 -9.41 -15.67
N SER A 340 29.01 -10.65 -15.51
CA SER A 340 29.14 -11.61 -16.60
C SER A 340 28.43 -12.91 -16.25
N PHE A 341 27.67 -13.44 -17.20
CA PHE A 341 26.90 -14.66 -17.02
C PHE A 341 27.12 -15.61 -18.20
N PHE A 342 27.27 -16.89 -17.89
CA PHE A 342 27.37 -17.92 -18.91
C PHE A 342 26.01 -18.55 -19.20
N PHE A 343 25.76 -18.93 -20.45
CA PHE A 343 24.64 -19.77 -20.83
C PHE A 343 25.02 -20.75 -21.93
N ASN A 344 24.28 -21.85 -22.00
CA ASN A 344 24.38 -22.82 -23.09
C ASN A 344 23.39 -22.44 -24.19
N ALA A 345 23.84 -22.51 -25.44
CA ALA A 345 23.01 -22.30 -26.61
C ALA A 345 21.85 -23.30 -26.67
N SER A 346 20.72 -22.86 -27.20
CA SER A 346 19.58 -23.76 -27.43
C SER A 346 19.53 -24.19 -28.89
N ALA A 347 19.32 -25.49 -29.13
CA ALA A 347 19.03 -26.03 -30.46
C ALA A 347 17.59 -25.74 -30.91
N LYS A 348 16.69 -25.31 -30.00
CA LYS A 348 15.28 -25.10 -30.32
C LYS A 348 15.14 -23.97 -31.35
N PRO A 349 14.44 -24.18 -32.48
CA PRO A 349 14.31 -23.15 -33.50
C PRO A 349 13.44 -21.99 -33.04
N PHE A 350 13.83 -20.77 -33.40
CA PHE A 350 13.01 -19.57 -33.22
C PHE A 350 11.88 -19.50 -34.27
N GLN A 351 10.63 -19.60 -33.82
CA GLN A 351 9.45 -19.68 -34.71
C GLN A 351 8.42 -18.55 -34.50
N ILE A 352 8.75 -17.52 -33.72
CA ILE A 352 7.78 -16.43 -33.47
C ILE A 352 7.62 -15.58 -34.74
N PRO A 353 6.41 -15.47 -35.31
CA PRO A 353 6.16 -14.62 -36.47
C PRO A 353 6.11 -13.15 -36.06
N PHE A 354 6.50 -12.25 -36.97
CA PHE A 354 6.37 -10.82 -36.77
C PHE A 354 4.99 -10.33 -37.24
N ARG A 355 4.15 -9.91 -36.29
CA ARG A 355 2.74 -9.53 -36.47
C ARG A 355 2.34 -8.43 -35.51
N LEU A 356 1.24 -7.75 -35.80
CA LEU A 356 0.60 -6.81 -34.88
C LEU A 356 -0.22 -7.60 -33.84
N LYS A 357 0.31 -7.72 -32.62
CA LYS A 357 -0.29 -8.53 -31.54
C LYS A 357 -1.51 -7.87 -30.91
N LYS A 358 -1.47 -6.55 -30.71
CA LYS A 358 -2.60 -5.77 -30.18
C LYS A 358 -2.60 -4.39 -30.81
N ARG A 359 -3.80 -3.85 -30.98
CA ARG A 359 -4.03 -2.44 -31.30
C ARG A 359 -5.12 -1.86 -30.41
N PHE A 360 -5.01 -0.57 -30.15
CA PHE A 360 -6.05 0.22 -29.49
C PHE A 360 -6.06 1.62 -30.13
N PRO A 361 -7.23 2.20 -30.42
CA PRO A 361 -8.56 1.59 -30.38
C PRO A 361 -8.69 0.32 -31.26
N ALA A 362 -9.74 -0.47 -31.03
CA ALA A 362 -10.07 -1.56 -31.96
C ALA A 362 -10.60 -0.96 -33.27
N ASP A 363 -10.49 -1.72 -34.36
CA ASP A 363 -11.13 -1.29 -35.60
C ASP A 363 -12.66 -1.27 -35.44
N SER A 364 -13.30 -0.30 -36.06
CA SER A 364 -14.72 0.05 -35.91
C SER A 364 -15.16 0.33 -34.47
N ALA A 365 -14.23 0.61 -33.54
CA ALA A 365 -14.57 0.95 -32.17
C ALA A 365 -15.48 2.19 -32.12
N ARG A 366 -16.55 2.08 -31.33
CA ARG A 366 -17.49 3.17 -31.06
C ARG A 366 -17.26 3.65 -29.62
N ALA A 367 -17.37 4.95 -29.40
CA ALA A 367 -17.18 5.60 -28.09
C ALA A 367 -15.73 5.56 -27.56
N VAL A 368 -14.75 5.81 -28.42
CA VAL A 368 -13.36 6.08 -28.01
C VAL A 368 -13.30 7.39 -27.22
N HIS A 369 -12.49 7.46 -26.16
CA HIS A 369 -12.37 8.68 -25.36
C HIS A 369 -11.63 9.78 -26.14
N PRO A 370 -11.99 11.06 -25.96
CA PRO A 370 -11.24 12.20 -26.51
C PRO A 370 -9.76 12.24 -26.11
N LEU A 371 -9.40 11.63 -24.97
CA LEU A 371 -8.02 11.57 -24.46
C LEU A 371 -7.35 10.21 -24.69
N ASP A 372 -8.02 9.30 -25.40
CA ASP A 372 -7.40 8.02 -25.75
C ASP A 372 -6.32 8.23 -26.82
N VAL A 373 -5.31 7.36 -26.76
CA VAL A 373 -4.14 7.39 -27.64
C VAL A 373 -4.12 6.14 -28.51
N ILE A 374 -3.46 6.19 -29.66
CA ILE A 374 -3.27 4.97 -30.46
C ILE A 374 -2.13 4.17 -29.86
N ARG A 375 -2.37 2.90 -29.54
CA ARG A 375 -1.36 1.97 -29.03
C ARG A 375 -1.24 0.77 -29.94
N LEU A 376 -0.03 0.50 -30.39
CA LEU A 376 0.33 -0.67 -31.18
C LEU A 376 1.30 -1.53 -30.37
N ARG A 377 1.04 -2.84 -30.36
CA ARG A 377 1.95 -3.82 -29.79
C ARG A 377 2.25 -4.89 -30.81
N PHE A 378 3.53 -5.05 -31.12
CA PHE A 378 4.03 -6.07 -32.02
C PHE A 378 4.34 -7.37 -31.26
N SER A 379 4.35 -8.50 -31.96
CA SER A 379 4.78 -9.79 -31.39
C SER A 379 6.28 -9.82 -31.10
N LEU A 380 7.04 -9.01 -31.83
CA LEU A 380 8.48 -8.89 -31.75
C LEU A 380 8.90 -7.43 -31.85
N PRO A 381 10.06 -7.09 -31.29
CA PRO A 381 10.50 -5.72 -31.26
C PRO A 381 10.90 -5.21 -32.66
N LEU A 382 10.62 -3.94 -32.90
CA LEU A 382 10.93 -3.26 -34.16
C LEU A 382 12.45 -3.11 -34.34
N SER A 383 12.92 -3.15 -35.59
CA SER A 383 14.30 -2.79 -35.92
C SER A 383 14.58 -1.33 -35.56
N GLN A 384 15.84 -0.98 -35.31
CA GLN A 384 16.24 0.41 -35.05
C GLN A 384 15.85 1.35 -36.20
N ASN A 385 16.06 0.90 -37.44
CA ASN A 385 15.70 1.68 -38.63
C ASN A 385 14.19 1.91 -38.73
N SER A 386 13.36 0.88 -38.51
CA SER A 386 11.92 1.06 -38.49
C SER A 386 11.48 2.00 -37.37
N ARG A 387 12.09 1.94 -36.18
CA ARG A 387 11.78 2.88 -35.08
C ARG A 387 12.05 4.33 -35.46
N MET A 388 13.18 4.61 -36.12
CA MET A 388 13.51 5.95 -36.62
C MET A 388 12.59 6.41 -37.77
N GLY A 389 12.16 5.47 -38.61
CA GLY A 389 11.27 5.72 -39.76
C GLY A 389 9.77 5.69 -39.46
N LEU A 390 9.34 5.41 -38.22
CA LEU A 390 7.93 5.17 -37.87
C LEU A 390 6.99 6.26 -38.36
N LYS A 391 7.35 7.55 -38.21
CA LYS A 391 6.50 8.66 -38.65
C LYS A 391 6.16 8.63 -40.15
N ARG A 392 7.02 8.06 -40.99
CA ARG A 392 6.78 7.93 -42.44
C ARG A 392 5.83 6.77 -42.75
N ALA A 393 5.83 5.75 -41.90
CA ALA A 393 5.02 4.56 -42.07
C ALA A 393 3.61 4.71 -41.49
N LEU A 394 3.32 5.77 -40.72
CA LEU A 394 2.09 5.93 -39.97
C LEU A 394 1.29 7.15 -40.44
N ALA A 395 0.02 6.94 -40.80
CA ALA A 395 -0.92 8.01 -41.05
C ALA A 395 -2.04 7.99 -40.01
N PHE A 396 -2.37 9.17 -39.48
CA PHE A 396 -3.45 9.34 -38.51
C PHE A 396 -4.27 10.57 -38.90
N LEU A 397 -5.52 10.35 -39.30
CA LEU A 397 -6.34 11.32 -40.01
C LEU A 397 -7.71 11.51 -39.37
N GLN A 398 -8.27 12.71 -39.52
CA GLN A 398 -9.68 13.03 -39.34
C GLN A 398 -10.23 13.51 -40.68
N GLY A 399 -10.99 12.67 -41.37
CA GLY A 399 -11.33 12.93 -42.78
C GLY A 399 -10.06 13.01 -43.65
N ARG A 400 -9.72 14.21 -44.13
CA ARG A 400 -8.50 14.49 -44.91
C ARG A 400 -7.39 15.14 -44.08
N ASP A 401 -7.69 15.61 -42.88
CA ASP A 401 -6.76 16.36 -42.05
C ASP A 401 -5.84 15.43 -41.27
N THR A 402 -4.55 15.74 -41.25
CA THR A 402 -3.56 14.96 -40.50
C THR A 402 -3.52 15.39 -39.04
N ILE A 403 -3.72 14.43 -38.14
CA ILE A 403 -3.61 14.65 -36.70
C ILE A 403 -2.14 14.66 -36.30
N ARG A 404 -1.73 15.76 -35.65
CA ARG A 404 -0.38 15.86 -35.09
C ARG A 404 -0.29 15.07 -33.78
N TYR A 405 0.83 14.38 -33.58
CA TYR A 405 1.05 13.54 -32.39
C TYR A 405 2.53 13.51 -31.96
N HIS A 406 2.76 13.21 -30.68
CA HIS A 406 4.04 12.71 -30.17
C HIS A 406 4.11 11.20 -30.31
N LEU A 407 5.27 10.70 -30.71
CA LEU A 407 5.53 9.26 -30.77
C LEU A 407 6.27 8.84 -29.50
N ARG A 408 5.71 7.90 -28.75
CA ARG A 408 6.37 7.28 -27.60
C ARG A 408 6.59 5.79 -27.83
N SER A 409 7.70 5.29 -27.30
CA SER A 409 8.03 3.86 -27.35
C SER A 409 8.63 3.41 -26.03
N ASP A 410 7.77 2.99 -25.11
CA ASP A 410 8.15 2.51 -23.77
C ASP A 410 8.93 1.19 -23.81
N SER A 411 8.86 0.48 -24.94
CA SER A 411 9.50 -0.82 -25.18
C SER A 411 9.67 -1.02 -26.69
N PRO A 412 10.70 -1.73 -27.15
CA PRO A 412 10.93 -1.96 -28.58
C PRO A 412 9.77 -2.61 -29.36
N ASP A 413 8.86 -3.33 -28.68
CA ASP A 413 7.66 -3.94 -29.25
C ASP A 413 6.40 -3.06 -29.17
N ARG A 414 6.50 -1.82 -28.65
CA ARG A 414 5.36 -0.93 -28.42
C ARG A 414 5.56 0.43 -29.04
N VAL A 415 4.49 0.93 -29.66
CA VAL A 415 4.43 2.27 -30.24
C VAL A 415 3.13 2.91 -29.78
N THR A 416 3.24 4.13 -29.23
CA THR A 416 2.10 4.94 -28.81
C THR A 416 2.13 6.27 -29.55
N LEU A 417 1.00 6.65 -30.15
CA LEU A 417 0.81 7.95 -30.78
C LEU A 417 -0.09 8.75 -29.86
N GLU A 418 0.47 9.79 -29.24
CA GLU A 418 -0.22 10.71 -28.34
C GLU A 418 -0.62 11.96 -29.12
N PRO A 419 -1.92 12.17 -29.40
CA PRO A 419 -2.37 13.39 -30.06
C PRO A 419 -1.88 14.65 -29.34
N LEU A 420 -1.53 15.70 -30.08
CA LEU A 420 -1.13 16.98 -29.48
C LEU A 420 -2.29 17.71 -28.79
N GLN A 421 -3.52 17.38 -29.19
CA GLN A 421 -4.76 17.92 -28.64
C GLN A 421 -5.76 16.77 -28.45
N PRO A 422 -6.72 16.90 -27.51
CA PRO A 422 -7.82 15.95 -27.40
C PRO A 422 -8.51 15.74 -28.75
N LEU A 423 -8.88 14.50 -29.05
CA LEU A 423 -9.65 14.16 -30.24
C LEU A 423 -11.04 14.79 -30.13
N THR A 424 -11.55 15.29 -31.24
CA THR A 424 -12.86 15.94 -31.32
C THR A 424 -13.99 14.93 -31.11
N GLY A 425 -14.92 15.25 -30.21
CA GLY A 425 -16.11 14.45 -29.99
C GLY A 425 -16.96 14.28 -31.25
N ASP A 426 -17.73 13.18 -31.29
CA ASP A 426 -18.62 12.79 -32.40
C ASP A 426 -17.93 12.63 -33.78
N SER A 427 -16.60 12.69 -33.83
CA SER A 427 -15.81 12.58 -35.06
C SER A 427 -15.28 11.16 -35.27
N SER A 428 -15.15 10.78 -36.54
CA SER A 428 -14.50 9.54 -36.96
C SER A 428 -13.05 9.80 -37.36
N TYR A 429 -12.17 8.90 -36.96
CA TYR A 429 -10.75 8.96 -37.23
C TYR A 429 -10.29 7.70 -37.94
N THR A 430 -9.29 7.87 -38.79
CA THR A 430 -8.67 6.79 -39.54
C THR A 430 -7.19 6.72 -39.18
N PHE A 431 -6.72 5.53 -38.83
CA PHE A 431 -5.31 5.24 -38.70
C PHE A 431 -4.90 4.19 -39.73
N SER A 432 -3.77 4.39 -40.38
CA SER A 432 -3.17 3.39 -41.25
C SER A 432 -1.66 3.28 -41.05
N MET A 433 -1.14 2.09 -41.33
CA MET A 433 0.28 1.76 -41.25
C MET A 433 0.75 1.09 -42.54
N ASP A 434 1.78 1.67 -43.18
CA ASP A 434 2.49 1.05 -44.28
C ASP A 434 3.42 -0.04 -43.74
N THR A 435 3.06 -1.30 -44.00
CA THR A 435 3.81 -2.47 -43.51
C THR A 435 5.12 -2.69 -44.24
N THR A 436 5.30 -2.12 -45.44
CA THR A 436 6.52 -2.30 -46.25
C THR A 436 7.74 -1.63 -45.60
N LEU A 437 7.49 -0.60 -44.80
CA LEU A 437 8.49 0.18 -44.06
C LEU A 437 8.76 -0.38 -42.64
N ILE A 438 8.01 -1.40 -42.21
CA ILE A 438 8.08 -1.94 -40.85
C ILE A 438 8.74 -3.31 -40.84
N ARG A 439 9.86 -3.40 -40.12
CA ARG A 439 10.66 -4.62 -39.95
C ARG A 439 10.94 -4.90 -38.48
N ASP A 440 11.01 -6.18 -38.12
CA ASP A 440 11.47 -6.60 -36.79
C ASP A 440 12.99 -6.52 -36.63
N GLY A 441 13.48 -6.79 -35.43
CA GLY A 441 14.92 -6.84 -35.13
C GLY A 441 15.73 -7.85 -35.97
N PHE A 442 15.08 -8.79 -36.67
CA PHE A 442 15.72 -9.73 -37.59
C PHE A 442 15.59 -9.33 -39.06
N GLY A 443 15.03 -8.15 -39.36
CA GLY A 443 14.84 -7.64 -40.72
C GLY A 443 13.60 -8.17 -41.44
N ARG A 444 12.77 -8.99 -40.78
CA ARG A 444 11.56 -9.58 -41.38
C ARG A 444 10.48 -8.50 -41.50
N ALA A 445 9.87 -8.40 -42.68
CA ALA A 445 8.78 -7.46 -42.94
C ALA A 445 7.52 -7.83 -42.16
N LEU A 446 6.75 -6.83 -41.77
CA LEU A 446 5.44 -7.02 -41.17
C LEU A 446 4.47 -7.57 -42.23
N LYS A 447 3.99 -8.81 -42.04
CA LYS A 447 3.02 -9.46 -42.93
C LYS A 447 1.68 -9.53 -42.22
N ASP A 448 0.96 -8.41 -42.23
CA ASP A 448 -0.33 -8.26 -41.54
C ASP A 448 -1.31 -7.46 -42.41
N SER A 449 -2.58 -7.86 -42.41
CA SER A 449 -3.65 -7.17 -43.15
C SER A 449 -4.36 -6.13 -42.31
N ALA A 450 -4.24 -6.20 -40.98
CA ALA A 450 -4.99 -5.37 -40.06
C ALA A 450 -4.26 -4.07 -39.70
N THR A 451 -3.89 -3.32 -40.74
CA THR A 451 -3.03 -2.13 -40.67
C THR A 451 -3.80 -0.83 -40.83
N HIS A 452 -5.07 -0.95 -41.22
CA HIS A 452 -6.05 0.13 -41.27
C HIS A 452 -7.04 -0.05 -40.13
N MET A 453 -7.41 1.05 -39.47
CA MET A 453 -8.52 1.07 -38.54
C MET A 453 -9.28 2.38 -38.60
N VAL A 454 -10.59 2.28 -38.43
CA VAL A 454 -11.48 3.44 -38.26
C VAL A 454 -12.11 3.37 -36.88
N PHE A 455 -12.21 4.49 -36.18
CA PHE A 455 -12.89 4.54 -34.89
C PHE A 455 -13.64 5.85 -34.70
N LYS A 456 -14.72 5.81 -33.92
CA LYS A 456 -15.53 6.99 -33.58
C LYS A 456 -15.29 7.42 -32.14
N VAL A 457 -14.95 8.69 -31.96
CA VAL A 457 -14.79 9.32 -30.66
C VAL A 457 -16.16 9.64 -30.08
N LYS A 458 -16.30 9.40 -28.78
CA LYS A 458 -17.53 9.65 -28.02
C LYS A 458 -17.85 11.14 -28.01
N SER A 459 -19.13 11.50 -27.95
CA SER A 459 -19.57 12.90 -27.87
C SER A 459 -18.97 13.62 -26.67
N ASP A 460 -18.60 14.88 -26.83
CA ASP A 460 -18.16 15.73 -25.71
C ASP A 460 -19.29 15.90 -24.67
N ASN A 461 -20.54 15.83 -25.13
CA ASN A 461 -21.75 15.87 -24.32
C ASN A 461 -21.94 14.65 -23.40
N ASP A 462 -21.12 13.61 -23.56
CA ASP A 462 -21.14 12.42 -22.71
C ASP A 462 -20.21 12.51 -21.50
N PHE A 463 -19.53 13.64 -21.32
CA PHE A 463 -18.56 13.85 -20.26
C PHE A 463 -18.89 15.10 -19.42
N GLY A 464 -18.41 15.09 -18.18
CA GLY A 464 -18.32 16.28 -17.33
C GLY A 464 -16.90 16.82 -17.25
N SER A 465 -16.75 17.92 -16.54
CA SER A 465 -15.45 18.48 -16.18
C SER A 465 -15.40 18.81 -14.68
N LEU A 466 -14.18 18.90 -14.15
CA LEU A 466 -13.92 19.35 -12.79
C LEU A 466 -12.84 20.42 -12.81
N LYS A 467 -13.11 21.56 -12.17
CA LYS A 467 -12.15 22.63 -11.92
C LYS A 467 -11.99 22.86 -10.43
N GLY A 468 -10.76 23.17 -10.04
CA GLY A 468 -10.46 23.47 -8.66
C GLY A 468 -9.13 24.18 -8.51
N ARG A 469 -8.77 24.43 -7.25
CA ARG A 469 -7.50 25.03 -6.89
C ARG A 469 -6.84 24.37 -5.69
N ILE A 470 -5.52 24.39 -5.67
CA ILE A 470 -4.68 24.09 -4.52
C ILE A 470 -4.64 25.31 -3.61
N LYS A 471 -4.92 25.11 -2.32
CA LYS A 471 -4.74 26.12 -1.27
C LYS A 471 -3.53 25.73 -0.44
N THR A 472 -2.43 26.46 -0.58
CA THR A 472 -1.18 26.22 0.15
C THR A 472 -0.26 27.44 0.13
N ARG A 473 0.77 27.41 0.99
CA ARG A 473 1.88 28.37 1.00
C ARG A 473 3.14 27.81 0.31
N ILE A 474 3.16 26.53 -0.01
CA ILE A 474 4.28 25.85 -0.67
C ILE A 474 4.32 26.29 -2.13
N PRO A 475 5.48 26.56 -2.74
CA PRO A 475 5.54 26.86 -4.17
C PRO A 475 5.25 25.62 -5.04
N PRO A 476 4.75 25.81 -6.28
CA PRO A 476 4.61 24.75 -7.27
C PRO A 476 5.98 24.17 -7.69
N PRO A 477 6.02 23.00 -8.36
CA PRO A 477 4.91 22.28 -8.99
C PRO A 477 4.05 21.44 -8.04
N TYR A 478 2.80 21.24 -8.42
CA TYR A 478 1.91 20.26 -7.77
C TYR A 478 1.50 19.19 -8.76
N VAL A 479 1.21 17.99 -8.26
CA VAL A 479 0.57 16.94 -9.04
C VAL A 479 -0.78 16.66 -8.42
N VAL A 480 -1.84 16.89 -9.18
CA VAL A 480 -3.22 16.58 -8.80
C VAL A 480 -3.60 15.26 -9.44
N THR A 481 -4.18 14.36 -8.66
CA THR A 481 -4.68 13.06 -9.10
C THR A 481 -6.19 13.02 -8.91
N ILE A 482 -6.90 12.60 -9.95
CA ILE A 482 -8.31 12.24 -9.90
C ILE A 482 -8.47 10.74 -10.18
N GLU A 483 -9.18 10.04 -9.32
CA GLU A 483 -9.37 8.59 -9.39
C GLU A 483 -10.86 8.24 -9.30
N PRO A 484 -11.43 7.52 -10.28
CA PRO A 484 -12.81 7.05 -10.18
C PRO A 484 -12.93 6.02 -9.06
N VAL A 485 -13.97 6.15 -8.23
CA VAL A 485 -14.25 5.20 -7.13
C VAL A 485 -14.69 3.84 -7.68
N GLN A 486 -15.37 3.86 -8.83
CA GLN A 486 -15.85 2.68 -9.54
C GLN A 486 -15.70 2.90 -11.05
N GLY A 487 -15.57 1.80 -11.80
CA GLY A 487 -15.47 1.84 -13.25
C GLY A 487 -14.14 1.31 -13.78
N ARG A 488 -14.02 1.27 -15.11
CA ARG A 488 -12.86 0.68 -15.81
C ARG A 488 -11.77 1.71 -16.15
N ARG A 489 -12.05 3.01 -16.00
CA ARG A 489 -11.09 4.08 -16.28
C ARG A 489 -10.02 4.15 -15.19
N GLN A 490 -8.80 4.47 -15.61
CA GLN A 490 -7.66 4.58 -14.71
C GLN A 490 -7.58 5.99 -14.11
N ARG A 491 -6.89 6.09 -12.96
CA ARG A 491 -6.49 7.37 -12.36
C ARG A 491 -5.85 8.29 -13.40
N ARG A 492 -6.14 9.59 -13.33
CA ARG A 492 -5.52 10.62 -14.14
C ARG A 492 -4.74 11.57 -13.27
N GLN A 493 -3.62 12.06 -13.77
CA GLN A 493 -2.74 12.99 -13.08
C GLN A 493 -2.47 14.20 -13.95
N GLN A 494 -2.38 15.36 -13.32
CA GLN A 494 -2.01 16.61 -13.95
C GLN A 494 -0.93 17.28 -13.09
N ARG A 495 0.24 17.53 -13.68
CA ARG A 495 1.24 18.42 -13.10
C ARG A 495 0.88 19.85 -13.44
N ILE A 496 0.84 20.71 -12.43
CA ILE A 496 0.46 22.12 -12.55
C ILE A 496 1.57 23.01 -11.95
N ASN A 497 1.83 24.14 -12.59
CA ASN A 497 2.80 25.15 -12.14
C ASN A 497 2.12 26.36 -11.46
N GLY A 498 0.81 26.27 -11.21
CA GLY A 498 -0.01 27.27 -10.54
C GLY A 498 -1.02 26.61 -9.61
N PRO A 499 -1.86 27.38 -8.91
CA PRO A 499 -2.81 26.83 -7.97
C PRO A 499 -3.98 26.10 -8.67
N ASP A 500 -4.35 26.51 -9.89
CA ASP A 500 -5.57 26.03 -10.54
C ASP A 500 -5.33 24.76 -11.36
N PHE A 501 -6.33 23.89 -11.39
CA PHE A 501 -6.32 22.64 -12.16
C PHE A 501 -7.68 22.36 -12.81
N GLU A 502 -7.64 21.58 -13.89
CA GLU A 502 -8.83 21.23 -14.64
C GLU A 502 -8.72 19.81 -15.22
N PHE A 503 -9.72 18.99 -14.91
CA PHE A 503 -9.93 17.69 -15.55
C PHE A 503 -11.16 17.75 -16.44
N ARG A 504 -10.94 17.80 -17.76
CA ARG A 504 -11.99 17.63 -18.78
C ARG A 504 -12.19 16.17 -19.14
N TYR A 505 -13.31 15.87 -19.80
CA TYR A 505 -13.63 14.53 -20.31
C TYR A 505 -13.66 13.49 -19.17
N LEU A 506 -14.43 13.77 -18.12
CA LEU A 506 -14.68 12.83 -17.03
C LEU A 506 -15.97 12.08 -17.30
N GLU A 507 -15.92 10.76 -17.22
CA GLU A 507 -17.13 9.94 -17.26
C GLU A 507 -17.99 10.24 -16.02
N GLU A 508 -19.31 10.10 -16.14
CA GLU A 508 -20.21 10.26 -15.00
C GLU A 508 -19.90 9.25 -13.89
N GLY A 509 -19.84 9.71 -12.65
CA GLY A 509 -19.47 8.87 -11.50
C GLY A 509 -18.93 9.64 -10.30
N GLN A 510 -18.49 8.89 -9.29
CA GLN A 510 -17.85 9.42 -8.09
C GLN A 510 -16.34 9.36 -8.23
N TYR A 511 -15.66 10.43 -7.84
CA TYR A 511 -14.20 10.55 -7.93
C TYR A 511 -13.57 10.94 -6.61
N LYS A 512 -12.39 10.40 -6.33
CA LYS A 512 -11.51 10.86 -5.25
C LYS A 512 -10.44 11.76 -5.81
N LEU A 513 -10.10 12.79 -5.04
CA LEU A 513 -9.02 13.71 -5.36
C LEU A 513 -7.87 13.55 -4.36
N SER A 514 -6.67 13.68 -4.87
CA SER A 514 -5.47 13.82 -4.05
C SER A 514 -4.49 14.75 -4.75
N ALA A 515 -3.60 15.37 -3.99
CA ALA A 515 -2.54 16.19 -4.55
C ALA A 515 -1.27 16.03 -3.73
N PHE A 516 -0.11 16.28 -4.35
CA PHE A 516 1.15 16.46 -3.65
C PHE A 516 1.97 17.59 -4.26
N ALA A 517 2.85 18.18 -3.46
CA ALA A 517 3.87 19.12 -3.92
C ALA A 517 5.08 18.33 -4.43
N ASP A 518 5.36 18.45 -5.73
CA ASP A 518 6.34 17.67 -6.49
C ASP A 518 7.73 18.32 -6.40
N ARG A 519 8.33 18.24 -5.21
CA ARG A 519 9.54 18.99 -4.82
C ARG A 519 10.77 18.59 -5.63
N ASP A 520 10.84 17.33 -6.04
CA ASP A 520 11.93 16.81 -6.87
C ASP A 520 11.61 16.85 -8.38
N SER A 521 10.43 17.38 -8.75
CA SER A 521 9.97 17.54 -10.13
C SER A 521 9.92 16.23 -10.95
N ASN A 522 9.78 15.08 -10.30
CA ASN A 522 9.73 13.79 -10.97
C ASN A 522 8.30 13.31 -11.31
N SER A 523 7.27 14.07 -10.90
CA SER A 523 5.84 13.77 -11.08
C SER A 523 5.32 12.52 -10.37
N VAL A 524 6.09 11.97 -9.42
CA VAL A 524 5.83 10.75 -8.66
C VAL A 524 5.99 11.06 -7.18
N PHE A 525 4.95 10.82 -6.40
CA PHE A 525 5.01 11.07 -4.95
C PHE A 525 6.19 10.34 -4.29
N THR A 526 7.09 11.11 -3.66
CA THR A 526 8.22 10.59 -2.90
C THR A 526 7.81 10.35 -1.43
N PRO A 527 7.75 9.09 -0.95
CA PRO A 527 7.29 8.75 0.41
C PRO A 527 8.32 8.99 1.52
N GLY A 528 9.49 9.54 1.18
CA GLY A 528 10.64 9.68 2.08
C GLY A 528 11.46 8.39 2.19
N SER A 529 12.62 8.50 2.84
CA SER A 529 13.49 7.36 3.14
C SER A 529 14.14 7.49 4.51
N ILE A 530 14.44 6.37 5.15
CA ILE A 530 15.17 6.37 6.43
C ILE A 530 16.68 6.17 6.23
N LYS A 531 17.11 5.70 5.04
CA LYS A 531 18.51 5.43 4.71
C LYS A 531 18.82 5.74 3.23
N PRO A 532 19.47 6.88 2.92
CA PRO A 532 19.69 8.03 3.81
C PRO A 532 18.37 8.69 4.20
N PHE A 533 18.34 9.37 5.36
CA PHE A 533 17.12 10.01 5.84
C PHE A 533 16.66 11.15 4.93
N ARG A 534 15.39 11.09 4.50
CA ARG A 534 14.70 12.10 3.70
C ARG A 534 13.22 12.10 4.07
N PHE A 535 12.64 13.28 4.27
CA PHE A 535 11.20 13.43 4.47
C PHE A 535 10.40 13.02 3.23
N SER A 536 9.11 12.76 3.42
CA SER A 536 8.17 12.63 2.32
C SER A 536 7.83 13.96 1.69
N GLU A 537 7.23 13.93 0.51
CA GLU A 537 6.57 15.09 -0.06
C GLU A 537 5.28 15.43 0.70
N ILE A 538 4.90 16.71 0.65
CA ILE A 538 3.63 17.15 1.23
C ILE A 538 2.50 16.69 0.33
N PHE A 539 1.51 16.02 0.91
CA PHE A 539 0.35 15.54 0.17
C PHE A 539 -0.96 15.68 0.93
N HIS A 540 -2.06 15.63 0.17
CA HIS A 540 -3.42 15.62 0.66
C HIS A 540 -4.23 14.53 -0.06
N VAL A 541 -5.12 13.87 0.66
CA VAL A 541 -6.12 12.95 0.10
C VAL A 541 -7.49 13.39 0.60
N SER A 542 -8.39 13.72 -0.31
CA SER A 542 -9.75 14.12 0.03
C SER A 542 -10.50 12.96 0.68
N ARG A 543 -11.23 13.25 1.76
CA ARG A 543 -12.06 12.26 2.46
C ARG A 543 -13.33 11.96 1.68
N ASP A 544 -13.93 12.99 1.11
CA ASP A 544 -15.18 12.89 0.38
C ASP A 544 -14.95 12.68 -1.11
N THR A 545 -15.95 12.12 -1.76
CA THR A 545 -15.97 11.92 -3.20
C THR A 545 -16.66 13.11 -3.88
N VAL A 546 -16.22 13.43 -5.09
CA VAL A 546 -16.85 14.42 -5.94
C VAL A 546 -17.69 13.72 -6.99
N SER A 547 -18.99 14.05 -7.03
CA SER A 547 -19.93 13.56 -8.03
C SER A 547 -19.79 14.36 -9.33
N ILE A 548 -19.57 13.67 -10.44
CA ILE A 548 -19.50 14.24 -11.79
C ILE A 548 -20.69 13.73 -12.60
N ARG A 549 -21.35 14.66 -13.31
CA ARG A 549 -22.43 14.37 -14.26
C ARG A 549 -22.03 14.81 -15.65
N LYS A 550 -22.60 14.16 -16.67
CA LYS A 550 -22.38 14.53 -18.08
C LYS A 550 -22.87 15.96 -18.33
N ARG A 551 -22.18 16.73 -19.20
CA ARG A 551 -22.48 18.12 -19.58
C ARG A 551 -22.40 19.13 -18.44
N TRP A 552 -21.89 18.74 -17.28
CA TRP A 552 -21.74 19.62 -16.13
C TRP A 552 -20.27 19.87 -15.83
N GLU A 553 -19.96 21.14 -15.53
CA GLU A 553 -18.70 21.53 -14.93
C GLU A 553 -18.86 21.62 -13.41
N LYS A 554 -18.10 20.80 -12.68
CA LYS A 554 -18.02 20.89 -11.23
C LYS A 554 -16.89 21.86 -10.85
N SER A 555 -17.25 23.01 -10.32
CA SER A 555 -16.32 24.06 -9.88
C SER A 555 -16.32 24.21 -8.35
N GLY A 556 -15.47 25.12 -7.84
CA GLY A 556 -15.38 25.45 -6.41
C GLY A 556 -14.61 24.43 -5.56
N ILE A 557 -13.94 23.45 -6.19
CA ILE A 557 -13.14 22.47 -5.46
C ILE A 557 -11.86 23.12 -4.94
N VAL A 558 -11.61 22.99 -3.65
CA VAL A 558 -10.37 23.46 -3.00
C VAL A 558 -9.68 22.28 -2.35
N ILE A 559 -8.45 22.00 -2.77
CA ILE A 559 -7.60 20.97 -2.14
C ILE A 559 -6.60 21.68 -1.23
N PRO A 560 -6.68 21.51 0.10
CA PRO A 560 -5.70 22.08 1.01
C PRO A 560 -4.44 21.22 1.02
N LEU A 561 -3.30 21.77 0.58
CA LEU A 561 -1.99 21.16 0.82
C LEU A 561 -1.39 21.81 2.08
N PRO A 562 -1.19 21.03 3.15
CA PRO A 562 -0.86 21.54 4.49
C PRO A 562 0.53 22.18 4.58
#